data_AF-A0A258CDN1-F1
#
_entry.id   AF-A0A258CDN1-F1
#
_cell.length_a   1.000
_cell.length_b   1.000
_cell.length_c   1.000
_cell.angle_alpha   90.00
_cell.angle_beta   90.00
_cell.angle_gamma   90.00
#
_symmetry.space_group_name_H-M   'P 1'
#
loop_
_entity.id
_entity.type
_entity.pdbx_description
1 polymer ?
#
loop_
_entity_poly.entity_id
_entity_poly.type
_entity_poly.pdbx_seq_one_letter_code
_entity_poly.pdbx_strand_id
1 'polypeptide(L)' 'MSQGKVVQIIGAVVDIDFPQDAVPGIYDALNVTDGDLQGLVLEVQQQLGGGTVRAIALGSTDGLRRGTSV' A
#
# COMPACT_ATOMS: atom_id res chain seq x y z
N MET A 1 -1.64 14.13 -0.48
CA MET A 1 -1.31 12.72 -0.65
C MET A 1 -0.48 12.34 0.56
N SER A 2 -1.09 11.69 1.56
CA SER A 2 -0.33 11.13 2.68
C SER A 2 0.54 9.99 2.16
N GLN A 3 1.81 9.98 2.56
CA GLN A 3 2.71 8.88 2.23
C GLN A 3 2.45 7.72 3.19
N GLY A 4 2.08 6.57 2.63
CA GLY A 4 2.02 5.31 3.34
C GLY A 4 3.33 4.55 3.21
N LYS A 5 3.52 3.54 4.07
CA LYS A 5 4.70 2.69 4.06
C LYS A 5 4.31 1.22 4.06
N VAL A 6 4.84 0.44 3.12
CA VAL A 6 4.59 -1.00 3.07
C VAL A 6 5.18 -1.69 4.31
N VAL A 7 4.35 -2.43 5.06
CA VAL A 7 4.76 -3.16 6.27
C VAL A 7 4.73 -4.68 6.12
N GLN A 8 3.88 -5.21 5.23
CA GLN A 8 3.80 -6.65 4.97
C GLN A 8 3.46 -6.92 3.50
N ILE A 9 4.01 -8.02 2.96
CA ILE A 9 3.77 -8.48 1.58
C ILE A 9 3.53 -9.99 1.63
N ILE A 10 2.34 -10.43 1.22
CA ILE A 10 1.95 -11.84 1.09
C ILE A 10 1.35 -12.03 -0.30
N GLY A 11 2.21 -12.35 -1.28
CA GLY A 11 1.82 -12.41 -2.69
C GLY A 11 1.31 -11.04 -3.16
N ALA A 12 0.07 -10.99 -3.65
CA ALA A 12 -0.59 -9.76 -4.08
C ALA A 12 -1.22 -8.95 -2.93
N VAL A 13 -1.31 -9.53 -1.72
CA VAL A 13 -1.86 -8.87 -0.54
C VAL A 13 -0.76 -8.08 0.15
N VAL A 14 -0.96 -6.77 0.30
CA VAL A 14 0.03 -5.86 0.87
C VAL A 14 -0.62 -5.07 1.99
N ASP A 15 -0.01 -5.05 3.17
CA ASP A 15 -0.44 -4.19 4.27
C ASP A 15 0.46 -2.93 4.29
N ILE A 16 -0.17 -1.76 4.43
CA ILE A 16 0.46 -0.45 4.39
C ILE A 16 0.04 0.36 5.62
N ASP A 17 1.02 0.96 6.29
CA ASP A 17 0.76 1.90 7.40
C ASP A 17 0.68 3.33 6.89
N PHE A 18 -0.36 4.03 7.34
CA PHE A 18 -0.56 5.46 7.16
C PHE A 18 -0.64 6.17 8.52
N PRO A 19 -0.34 7.49 8.57
CA PRO A 19 -0.75 8.33 9.69
C PRO A 19 -2.26 8.20 9.94
N GLN A 20 -2.68 8.19 11.21
CA GLN A 20 -4.08 7.92 11.58
C GLN A 20 -5.08 8.95 11.03
N ASP A 21 -4.64 10.18 10.82
CA ASP A 21 -5.43 11.26 10.24
C ASP A 21 -5.45 11.25 8.71
N ALA A 22 -4.77 10.27 8.09
CA ALA A 22 -4.57 10.23 6.66
C ALA A 22 -4.71 8.81 6.07
N VAL A 23 -5.52 7.98 6.74
CA VAL A 23 -5.86 6.62 6.30
C VAL A 23 -6.76 6.70 5.06
N PRO A 24 -6.39 6.03 3.95
CA PRO A 24 -7.20 6.02 2.74
C PRO A 24 -8.51 5.23 2.92
N GLY A 25 -9.51 5.57 2.10
CA GLY A 25 -10.79 4.88 2.05
C GLY A 25 -10.67 3.50 1.42
N ILE A 26 -11.68 2.66 1.64
CA ILE A 26 -11.81 1.39 0.91
C ILE A 26 -12.07 1.71 -0.57
N TYR A 27 -11.42 0.96 -1.46
CA TYR A 27 -11.37 1.14 -2.91
C TYR A 27 -10.55 2.34 -3.41
N ASP A 28 -9.83 3.04 -2.52
CA ASP A 28 -8.84 4.03 -2.96
C ASP A 28 -7.63 3.35 -3.58
N ALA A 29 -7.08 3.99 -4.62
CA ALA A 29 -5.85 3.58 -5.27
C ALA A 29 -4.63 4.20 -4.58
N LEU A 30 -3.65 3.36 -4.28
CA LEU A 30 -2.33 3.71 -3.76
C LEU A 30 -1.29 3.46 -4.85
N ASN A 31 -0.40 4.40 -5.08
CA ASN A 31 0.57 4.29 -6.17
C ASN A 31 1.96 4.17 -5.57
N VAL A 32 2.69 3.12 -5.92
CA VAL A 32 4.11 3.04 -5.58
C VAL A 32 4.83 4.19 -6.26
N THR A 33 5.42 5.07 -5.47
CA THR A 33 6.09 6.29 -5.95
C THR A 33 7.59 6.12 -6.17
N ASP A 34 8.19 5.14 -5.49
CA ASP A 34 9.64 4.97 -5.43
C ASP A 34 10.13 3.63 -6.01
N GLY A 35 11.27 3.67 -6.70
CA GLY A 35 12.00 2.49 -7.18
C GLY A 35 11.48 1.89 -8.48
N ASP A 36 11.95 0.66 -8.79
CA ASP A 36 11.69 -0.03 -10.07
C ASP A 36 10.20 -0.38 -10.29
N LEU A 37 9.38 -0.31 -9.25
CA LEU A 37 7.94 -0.56 -9.30
C LEU A 37 7.12 0.72 -9.33
N GLN A 38 7.74 1.86 -9.65
CA GLN A 38 7.01 3.11 -9.85
C GLN A 38 5.84 2.89 -10.84
N GLY A 39 4.63 3.22 -10.41
CA GLY A 39 3.41 2.99 -11.19
C GLY A 39 2.67 1.68 -10.90
N LEU A 40 3.19 0.81 -10.04
CA LEU A 40 2.38 -0.27 -9.46
C LEU A 40 1.24 0.33 -8.64
N VAL A 41 0.01 -0.07 -8.96
CA VAL A 41 -1.19 0.36 -8.24
C VAL A 41 -1.59 -0.71 -7.23
N LEU A 42 -1.93 -0.30 -6.01
CA LEU A 42 -2.58 -1.13 -5.00
C LEU A 42 -3.94 -0.54 -4.66
N GLU A 43 -4.98 -1.37 -4.58
CA GLU A 43 -6.33 -0.93 -4.20
C GLU A 43 -6.63 -1.34 -2.76
N VAL A 44 -7.04 -0.39 -1.92
CA VAL A 44 -7.42 -0.65 -0.53
C VAL A 44 -8.66 -1.53 -0.45
N GLN A 45 -8.58 -2.65 0.27
CA GLN A 45 -9.71 -3.57 0.47
C GLN A 45 -10.26 -3.51 1.90
N GLN A 46 -9.42 -3.19 2.88
CA GLN A 46 -9.82 -3.20 4.28
C GLN A 46 -8.96 -2.23 5.10
N GLN A 47 -9.57 -1.57 6.09
CA GLN A 47 -8.86 -0.89 7.16
C GLN A 47 -8.69 -1.86 8.34
N LEU A 48 -7.46 -2.14 8.74
CA LEU A 48 -7.14 -3.11 9.81
C LEU A 48 -7.13 -2.45 11.21
N GLY A 49 -7.18 -1.12 11.26
CA GLY A 49 -7.06 -0.33 12.49
C GLY A 49 -5.64 0.18 12.71
N GLY A 50 -5.48 1.13 13.65
CA GLY A 50 -4.16 1.68 14.00
C GLY A 50 -3.47 2.52 12.92
N GLY A 51 -4.13 2.80 11.79
CA GLY A 51 -3.53 3.45 10.62
C GLY A 51 -3.17 2.48 9.49
N THR A 52 -3.31 1.16 9.72
CA THR A 52 -2.96 0.14 8.73
C THR A 52 -4.13 -0.16 7.80
N VAL A 53 -3.85 -0.28 6.51
CA VAL A 53 -4.78 -0.78 5.49
C VAL A 53 -4.22 -2.02 4.81
N ARG A 54 -5.12 -2.92 4.39
CA ARG A 54 -4.82 -4.03 3.51
C ARG A 54 -5.24 -3.66 2.10
N ALA A 55 -4.31 -3.76 1.16
CA ALA A 55 -4.51 -3.50 -0.24
C ALA A 55 -4.18 -4.74 -1.09
N ILE A 56 -4.73 -4.78 -2.31
CA ILE A 56 -4.39 -5.78 -3.33
C ILE A 56 -3.62 -5.06 -4.43
N ALA A 57 -2.45 -5.59 -4.79
CA ALA A 57 -1.68 -5.12 -5.92
C ALA A 57 -2.39 -5.49 -7.25
N LEU A 58 -2.56 -4.50 -8.13
CA LEU A 58 -3.15 -4.67 -9.48
C LEU A 58 -2.07 -4.99 -10.53
N GLY A 59 -0.99 -5.66 -10.10
CA GLY A 59 0.18 -6.01 -10.90
C GLY A 59 1.11 -6.93 -10.13
N SER A 60 2.28 -7.24 -10.72
CA SER A 60 3.28 -8.05 -10.03
C SER A 60 3.86 -7.30 -8.82
N THR A 61 4.03 -8.01 -7.70
CA THR A 61 4.72 -7.52 -6.50
C THR A 61 6.19 -7.97 -6.45
N ASP A 62 6.71 -8.57 -7.52
CA ASP A 62 8.11 -8.95 -7.62
C ASP A 62 9.02 -7.73 -7.47
N GLY A 63 9.91 -7.77 -6.47
CA GLY A 63 10.80 -6.66 -6.17
C GLY A 63 10.22 -5.60 -5.22
N LEU A 64 8.95 -5.72 -4.81
CA LEU A 64 8.35 -4.85 -3.79
C LEU A 64 9.01 -5.14 -2.43
N ARG A 65 9.28 -4.09 -1.67
CA ARG A 65 9.98 -4.19 -0.39
C ARG A 65 9.17 -3.55 0.71
N ARG A 66 9.33 -4.10 1.92
CA ARG A 66 8.89 -3.39 3.12
C ARG A 66 9.65 -2.07 3.21
N GLY A 67 8.92 -1.04 3.58
CA GLY A 67 9.41 0.31 3.67
C GLY A 67 9.31 1.14 2.40
N THR A 68 8.89 0.55 1.28
CA THR A 68 8.55 1.31 0.07
C THR A 68 7.41 2.30 0.35
N SER A 69 7.56 3.51 -0.17
CA SER A 69 6.57 4.58 -0.10
C SER A 69 5.45 4.36 -1.12
N VAL A 70 4.22 4.65 -0.70
CA VAL A 70 2.98 4.58 -1.49
C VAL A 70 2.08 5.77 -1.23
#